data_AF-A0A9E8N1I1-F1
#
_entry.id   AF-A0A9E8N1I1-F1
#
_cell.length_a   1.000
_cell.length_b   1.000
_cell.length_c   1.000
_cell.angle_alpha   90.00
_cell.angle_beta   90.00
_cell.angle_gamma   90.00
#
_symmetry.space_group_name_H-M   'P 1'
#
loop_
_entity.id
_entity.type
_entity.pdbx_description
1 polymer ?
#
loop_
_entity_poly.entity_id
_entity_poly.type
_entity_poly.pdbx_seq_one_letter_code
_entity_poly.pdbx_strand_id
1 'polypeptide(L)'
;MKTQQTKLYILSIIIGLWAMFNGVFPAAASVIPPDVSDWLVVYDPAGNIIGEVWCTEEDEAQNPGQAFLITDTTLADPAKLGYATVLVEPGTNQVSDIFGVAWFEENPENYYLAFFDGESFNLQDLIDLNPNIILKPEDSPNGWYDATYYLLPALQAQGYTAAFYSDPEPVPIPTALWLVGAGLLPFLKLRKKRG
;
A
#
# COMPACT_ATOMS: atom_id res chain seq x y z
N MET A 1 -24.95 -13.23 64.67
CA MET A 1 -23.96 -12.54 63.81
C MET A 1 -24.22 -12.98 62.37
N LYS A 2 -24.44 -12.15 61.33
CA LYS A 2 -24.21 -10.69 61.12
C LYS A 2 -22.79 -10.24 61.47
N THR A 3 -21.96 -9.69 60.60
CA THR A 3 -22.10 -9.26 59.17
C THR A 3 -20.70 -9.41 58.49
N GLN A 4 -20.39 -9.12 57.22
CA GLN A 4 -21.03 -8.31 56.15
C GLN A 4 -20.65 -8.83 54.74
N GLN A 5 -21.08 -8.15 53.66
CA GLN A 5 -20.50 -8.30 52.31
C GLN A 5 -19.33 -7.35 52.07
N THR A 6 -18.43 -7.70 51.16
CA THR A 6 -17.65 -6.74 50.37
C THR A 6 -17.34 -7.33 48.99
N LYS A 7 -17.64 -6.60 47.91
CA LYS A 7 -17.06 -6.83 46.57
C LYS A 7 -15.93 -5.81 46.38
N LEU A 8 -14.86 -6.20 45.68
CA LEU A 8 -13.83 -5.30 45.21
C LEU A 8 -13.44 -5.69 43.77
N TYR A 9 -13.05 -4.71 42.96
CA TYR A 9 -12.64 -4.83 41.56
C TYR A 9 -11.39 -3.96 41.31
N ILE A 10 -10.81 -4.09 40.11
CA ILE A 10 -9.87 -3.16 39.41
C ILE A 10 -8.35 -3.46 39.59
N LEU A 11 -7.67 -3.60 38.43
CA LEU A 11 -6.20 -3.60 38.17
C LEU A 11 -5.33 -4.69 38.84
N SER A 12 -4.22 -5.20 38.29
CA SER A 12 -3.57 -5.09 36.95
C SER A 12 -3.01 -6.49 36.59
N ILE A 13 -2.57 -6.82 35.36
CA ILE A 13 -1.43 -6.27 34.61
C ILE A 13 -1.68 -6.42 33.10
N ILE A 14 -1.32 -5.39 32.34
CA ILE A 14 -1.12 -5.49 30.89
C ILE A 14 0.35 -5.87 30.65
N ILE A 15 0.61 -7.08 30.16
CA ILE A 15 1.80 -7.33 29.33
C ILE A 15 1.31 -7.23 27.90
N GLY A 16 1.39 -6.01 27.35
CA GLY A 16 1.09 -5.78 25.95
C GLY A 16 2.20 -6.39 25.13
N LEU A 17 1.91 -7.47 24.40
CA LEU A 17 2.83 -8.00 23.39
C LEU A 17 2.77 -7.11 22.14
N TRP A 18 3.15 -5.83 22.31
CA TRP A 18 3.38 -4.85 21.24
C TRP A 18 4.71 -5.18 20.53
N ALA A 19 4.81 -6.44 20.09
CA ALA A 19 5.98 -7.02 19.45
C ALA A 19 5.79 -7.00 17.93
N MET A 20 5.95 -5.81 17.37
CA MET A 20 6.27 -5.59 15.96
C MET A 20 5.29 -6.20 14.95
N PHE A 21 4.12 -5.60 14.81
CA PHE A 21 3.43 -5.55 13.51
C PHE A 21 4.08 -4.48 12.60
N ASN A 22 5.41 -4.45 12.60
CA ASN A 22 6.20 -3.75 11.60
C ASN A 22 6.56 -4.81 10.57
N GLY A 23 6.10 -4.66 9.33
CA GLY A 23 6.47 -5.55 8.23
C GLY A 23 7.96 -5.41 7.91
N VAL A 24 8.81 -6.14 8.64
CA VAL A 24 10.19 -6.38 8.23
C VAL A 24 10.12 -7.43 7.12
N PHE A 25 9.79 -6.97 5.91
CA PHE A 25 9.95 -7.74 4.70
C PHE A 25 11.37 -8.34 4.67
N PRO A 26 11.56 -9.58 4.22
CA PRO A 26 12.90 -10.12 4.04
C PRO A 26 13.63 -9.22 3.05
N ALA A 27 14.64 -8.49 3.52
CA ALA A 27 15.34 -7.45 2.75
C ALA A 27 16.34 -8.05 1.73
N ALA A 28 15.86 -9.00 0.92
CA ALA A 28 16.31 -9.13 -0.44
C ALA A 28 15.97 -7.81 -1.13
N ALA A 29 16.98 -6.95 -1.30
CA ALA A 29 16.86 -5.74 -2.10
C ALA A 29 16.75 -6.15 -3.57
N SER A 30 15.55 -6.55 -3.98
CA SER A 30 15.16 -6.66 -5.37
C SER A 30 15.35 -5.28 -5.99
N VAL A 31 16.16 -5.23 -7.06
CA VAL A 31 16.40 -3.97 -7.76
C VAL A 31 15.16 -3.71 -8.60
N ILE A 32 14.37 -2.71 -8.21
CA ILE A 32 13.26 -2.20 -9.02
C ILE A 32 13.81 -1.98 -10.44
N PRO A 33 13.25 -2.63 -11.49
CA PRO A 33 13.70 -2.41 -12.85
C PRO A 33 13.63 -0.92 -13.20
N PRO A 34 14.52 -0.40 -14.07
CA PRO A 34 14.47 0.99 -14.47
C PRO A 34 13.13 1.30 -15.14
N ASP A 35 12.61 2.49 -14.88
CA ASP A 35 11.43 3.07 -15.52
C ASP A 35 10.10 2.31 -15.25
N VAL A 36 10.04 1.56 -14.14
CA VAL A 36 8.83 0.88 -13.62
C VAL A 36 7.88 1.86 -12.94
N SER A 37 6.59 1.69 -13.26
CA SER A 37 5.44 2.28 -12.55
C SER A 37 5.02 1.32 -11.41
N ASP A 38 4.12 0.37 -11.70
CA ASP A 38 3.72 -0.69 -10.79
C ASP A 38 4.58 -1.97 -10.87
N TRP A 39 4.74 -2.66 -9.74
CA TRP A 39 5.35 -4.00 -9.65
C TRP A 39 4.72 -4.86 -8.55
N LEU A 40 4.06 -5.94 -8.95
CA LEU A 40 3.55 -6.98 -8.04
C LEU A 40 4.51 -8.17 -8.03
N VAL A 41 5.01 -8.53 -6.85
CA VAL A 41 6.09 -9.51 -6.68
C VAL A 41 5.85 -10.45 -5.50
N VAL A 42 6.18 -11.73 -5.68
CA VAL A 42 6.04 -12.81 -4.68
C VAL A 42 7.42 -13.41 -4.38
N TYR A 43 7.71 -13.52 -3.08
CA TYR A 43 8.94 -14.06 -2.53
C TYR A 43 8.71 -15.40 -1.83
N ASP A 44 9.66 -16.32 -1.98
CA ASP A 44 9.74 -17.53 -1.16
C ASP A 44 10.24 -17.23 0.28
N PRO A 45 10.19 -18.21 1.21
CA PRO A 45 10.65 -18.02 2.60
C PRO A 45 12.15 -17.77 2.77
N ALA A 46 12.94 -17.82 1.69
CA ALA A 46 14.36 -17.48 1.66
C ALA A 46 14.62 -16.09 1.02
N GLY A 47 13.58 -15.40 0.53
CA GLY A 47 13.65 -14.09 -0.11
C GLY A 47 13.93 -14.13 -1.63
N ASN A 48 13.83 -15.28 -2.28
CA ASN A 48 13.94 -15.36 -3.74
C ASN A 48 12.60 -14.97 -4.38
N ILE A 49 12.64 -14.19 -5.48
CA ILE A 49 11.45 -13.97 -6.32
C ILE A 49 11.06 -15.30 -6.99
N ILE A 50 9.77 -15.65 -6.94
CA ILE A 50 9.21 -16.85 -7.58
C ILE A 50 8.13 -16.52 -8.62
N GLY A 51 7.57 -15.32 -8.57
CA GLY A 51 6.58 -14.81 -9.51
C GLY A 51 6.51 -13.30 -9.38
N GLU A 52 6.47 -12.62 -10.53
CA GLU A 52 6.44 -11.17 -10.61
C GLU A 52 5.75 -10.72 -11.90
N VAL A 53 5.19 -9.52 -11.87
CA VAL A 53 4.69 -8.78 -13.04
C VAL A 53 4.81 -7.28 -12.75
N TRP A 54 5.20 -6.50 -13.74
CA TRP A 54 5.38 -5.05 -13.66
C TRP A 54 5.00 -4.40 -14.99
N CYS A 55 4.83 -3.09 -14.98
CA CYS A 55 4.57 -2.23 -16.13
C CYS A 55 5.53 -1.03 -16.13
N THR A 56 5.51 -0.27 -17.21
CA THR A 56 6.04 1.09 -17.27
C THR A 56 4.91 2.08 -17.53
N GLU A 57 5.12 3.35 -17.20
CA GLU A 57 4.28 4.47 -17.62
C GLU A 57 3.93 4.46 -19.12
N GLU A 58 4.85 3.99 -19.98
CA GLU A 58 4.58 3.87 -21.43
C GLU A 58 3.67 2.66 -21.76
N ASP A 59 3.74 1.56 -21.01
CA ASP A 59 2.81 0.43 -21.17
C ASP A 59 1.38 0.80 -20.78
N GLU A 60 1.22 1.58 -19.70
CA GLU A 60 -0.08 2.00 -19.17
C GLU A 60 -0.73 3.06 -20.08
N ALA A 61 0.04 4.07 -20.48
CA ALA A 61 -0.41 5.08 -21.45
C ALA A 61 -0.75 4.49 -22.83
N GLN A 62 -0.18 3.33 -23.22
CA GLN A 62 -0.53 2.62 -24.45
C GLN A 62 -1.67 1.61 -24.30
N ASN A 63 -1.89 1.06 -23.10
CA ASN A 63 -2.88 0.01 -22.84
C ASN A 63 -3.80 0.38 -21.65
N PRO A 64 -4.48 1.54 -21.67
CA PRO A 64 -5.26 2.03 -20.53
C PRO A 64 -6.37 1.05 -20.16
N GLY A 65 -6.44 0.69 -18.87
CA GLY A 65 -7.35 -0.33 -18.37
C GLY A 65 -6.97 -1.77 -18.73
N GLN A 66 -5.68 -2.08 -18.90
CA GLN A 66 -5.16 -3.46 -18.91
C GLN A 66 -4.85 -3.94 -17.49
N ALA A 67 -5.27 -5.17 -17.16
CA ALA A 67 -4.84 -5.84 -15.92
C ALA A 67 -3.51 -6.57 -16.13
N PHE A 68 -2.55 -6.34 -15.23
CA PHE A 68 -1.27 -7.04 -15.19
C PHE A 68 -1.33 -8.17 -14.17
N LEU A 69 -0.83 -9.37 -14.52
CA LEU A 69 -1.09 -10.60 -13.76
C LEU A 69 0.10 -11.55 -13.68
N ILE A 70 0.28 -12.17 -12.50
CA ILE A 70 1.22 -13.28 -12.31
C ILE A 70 0.52 -14.56 -12.75
N THR A 71 1.05 -15.22 -13.79
CA THR A 71 0.39 -16.37 -14.45
C THR A 71 0.37 -17.66 -13.62
N ASP A 72 1.07 -17.72 -12.48
CA ASP A 72 1.06 -18.90 -11.60
C ASP A 72 -0.19 -18.90 -10.70
N THR A 73 -1.16 -19.71 -11.11
CA THR A 73 -2.45 -19.87 -10.41
C THR A 73 -2.36 -20.67 -9.11
N THR A 74 -1.17 -21.16 -8.74
CA THR A 74 -0.92 -21.80 -7.45
C THR A 74 -0.55 -20.82 -6.34
N LEU A 75 -0.40 -19.53 -6.65
CA LEU A 75 -0.04 -18.49 -5.67
C LEU A 75 -1.26 -17.81 -5.01
N ALA A 76 -2.28 -17.46 -5.80
CA ALA A 76 -3.44 -16.69 -5.36
C ALA A 76 -4.41 -17.48 -4.46
N ASP A 77 -5.03 -16.82 -3.48
CA ASP A 77 -6.14 -17.36 -2.69
C ASP A 77 -7.51 -17.01 -3.31
N PRO A 78 -8.26 -17.99 -3.87
CA PRO A 78 -9.59 -17.74 -4.43
C PRO A 78 -10.58 -17.12 -3.43
N ALA A 79 -10.39 -17.35 -2.12
CA ALA A 79 -11.22 -16.75 -1.08
C ALA A 79 -10.98 -15.23 -0.90
N LYS A 80 -10.09 -14.62 -1.69
CA LYS A 80 -9.82 -13.17 -1.72
C LYS A 80 -10.39 -12.48 -2.95
N LEU A 81 -11.04 -13.20 -3.87
CA LEU A 81 -11.80 -12.57 -4.96
C LEU A 81 -12.85 -11.62 -4.34
N GLY A 82 -12.85 -10.35 -4.77
CA GLY A 82 -13.70 -9.31 -4.20
C GLY A 82 -13.16 -8.62 -2.94
N TYR A 83 -11.94 -8.91 -2.48
CA TYR A 83 -11.28 -8.23 -1.36
C TYR A 83 -10.02 -7.44 -1.79
N ALA A 84 -10.03 -6.93 -3.03
CA ALA A 84 -8.91 -6.16 -3.59
C ALA A 84 -8.57 -4.91 -2.75
N THR A 85 -7.30 -4.54 -2.73
CA THR A 85 -6.83 -3.26 -2.20
C THR A 85 -7.01 -2.21 -3.27
N VAL A 86 -7.51 -1.04 -2.88
CA VAL A 86 -7.63 0.14 -3.73
C VAL A 86 -6.78 1.23 -3.08
N LEU A 87 -5.78 1.71 -3.79
CA LEU A 87 -4.98 2.86 -3.42
C LEU A 87 -5.72 4.14 -3.80
N VAL A 88 -5.61 5.16 -2.95
CA VAL A 88 -6.35 6.41 -3.07
C VAL A 88 -5.39 7.58 -2.83
N GLU A 89 -5.34 8.45 -3.81
CA GLU A 89 -4.50 9.64 -3.90
C GLU A 89 -4.55 10.52 -2.61
N PRO A 90 -3.41 10.84 -1.94
CA PRO A 90 -3.40 11.39 -0.59
C PRO A 90 -4.18 12.70 -0.40
N GLY A 91 -5.37 12.58 0.20
CA GLY A 91 -6.26 13.71 0.50
C GLY A 91 -7.30 14.00 -0.58
N THR A 92 -7.43 13.12 -1.57
CA THR A 92 -8.48 13.17 -2.62
C THR A 92 -9.45 11.98 -2.49
N ASN A 93 -10.31 11.81 -3.50
CA ASN A 93 -11.11 10.59 -3.73
C ASN A 93 -10.78 9.96 -5.11
N GLN A 94 -9.66 10.34 -5.73
CA GLN A 94 -9.16 9.73 -6.95
C GLN A 94 -8.58 8.35 -6.59
N VAL A 95 -8.99 7.35 -7.36
CA VAL A 95 -8.38 6.02 -7.28
C VAL A 95 -7.05 6.10 -8.02
N SER A 96 -6.01 5.59 -7.38
CA SER A 96 -4.73 5.30 -8.02
C SER A 96 -4.77 3.83 -8.41
N ASP A 97 -3.97 2.95 -7.80
CA ASP A 97 -3.91 1.54 -8.23
C ASP A 97 -4.95 0.63 -7.56
N ILE A 98 -5.24 -0.51 -8.21
CA ILE A 98 -6.03 -1.60 -7.64
C ILE A 98 -5.26 -2.92 -7.75
N PHE A 99 -4.99 -3.58 -6.62
CA PHE A 99 -4.31 -4.88 -6.59
C PHE A 99 -4.99 -5.93 -5.72
N GLY A 100 -4.88 -7.21 -6.10
CA GLY A 100 -5.45 -8.32 -5.35
C GLY A 100 -5.53 -9.63 -6.12
N VAL A 101 -6.68 -10.32 -6.00
CA VAL A 101 -6.96 -11.57 -6.72
C VAL A 101 -8.01 -11.33 -7.81
N ALA A 102 -7.66 -11.69 -9.04
CA ALA A 102 -8.50 -11.61 -10.23
C ALA A 102 -8.79 -13.01 -10.81
N TRP A 103 -9.78 -13.08 -11.70
CA TRP A 103 -10.18 -14.26 -12.47
C TRP A 103 -10.70 -13.81 -13.85
N PHE A 104 -10.84 -14.73 -14.81
CA PHE A 104 -11.37 -14.45 -16.15
C PHE A 104 -12.56 -15.34 -16.46
N GLU A 105 -13.59 -14.82 -17.14
CA GLU A 105 -14.81 -15.58 -17.46
C GLU A 105 -14.52 -16.75 -18.44
N GLU A 106 -13.50 -16.58 -19.29
CA GLU A 106 -12.97 -17.61 -20.19
C GLU A 106 -12.22 -18.74 -19.46
N ASN A 107 -11.82 -18.53 -18.20
CA ASN A 107 -11.09 -19.50 -17.39
C ASN A 107 -11.45 -19.40 -15.90
N PRO A 108 -12.71 -19.74 -15.53
CA PRO A 108 -13.28 -19.45 -14.21
C PRO A 108 -12.78 -20.38 -13.09
N GLU A 109 -11.97 -21.39 -13.41
CA GLU A 109 -11.32 -22.28 -12.44
C GLU A 109 -9.97 -21.71 -11.96
N ASN A 110 -9.41 -20.72 -12.66
CA ASN A 110 -8.10 -20.13 -12.39
C ASN A 110 -8.20 -18.75 -11.74
N TYR A 111 -7.38 -18.54 -10.71
CA TYR A 111 -7.25 -17.28 -9.97
C TYR A 111 -5.81 -16.78 -10.04
N TYR A 112 -5.64 -15.47 -10.20
CA TYR A 112 -4.35 -14.84 -10.44
C TYR A 112 -4.11 -13.71 -9.45
N LEU A 113 -2.86 -13.49 -9.06
CA LEU A 113 -2.45 -12.24 -8.41
C LEU A 113 -2.33 -11.18 -9.52
N ALA A 114 -2.99 -10.04 -9.35
CA ALA A 114 -3.06 -9.01 -10.39
C ALA A 114 -3.10 -7.59 -9.82
N PHE A 115 -2.72 -6.63 -10.66
CA PHE A 115 -2.88 -5.19 -10.45
C PHE A 115 -3.44 -4.49 -11.72
N PHE A 116 -3.86 -3.23 -11.58
CA PHE A 116 -4.56 -2.44 -12.60
C PHE A 116 -4.53 -0.94 -12.25
N ASP A 117 -4.10 -0.08 -13.19
CA ASP A 117 -4.25 1.39 -13.16
C ASP A 117 -5.73 1.75 -12.94
N GLY A 118 -6.04 2.35 -11.80
CA GLY A 118 -7.39 2.69 -11.42
C GLY A 118 -7.78 4.16 -11.63
N GLU A 119 -6.95 5.02 -12.27
CA GLU A 119 -7.29 6.44 -12.50
C GLU A 119 -8.66 6.60 -13.19
N SER A 120 -8.99 5.64 -14.05
CA SER A 120 -10.26 5.59 -14.81
C SER A 120 -11.51 5.31 -13.95
N PHE A 121 -11.37 5.00 -12.64
CA PHE A 121 -12.49 4.65 -11.76
C PHE A 121 -12.90 5.75 -10.78
N ASN A 122 -14.21 5.81 -10.50
CA ASN A 122 -14.72 6.57 -9.38
C ASN A 122 -14.72 5.71 -8.10
N LEU A 123 -14.08 6.21 -7.03
CA LEU A 123 -14.01 5.52 -5.73
C LEU A 123 -15.40 5.17 -5.15
N GLN A 124 -16.42 6.01 -5.32
CA GLN A 124 -17.76 5.72 -4.80
C GLN A 124 -18.45 4.61 -5.60
N ASP A 125 -18.28 4.59 -6.93
CA ASP A 125 -18.85 3.52 -7.78
C ASP A 125 -18.22 2.15 -7.45
N LEU A 126 -16.92 2.12 -7.12
CA LEU A 126 -16.25 0.90 -6.63
C LEU A 126 -16.79 0.43 -5.27
N ILE A 127 -16.99 1.36 -4.32
CA ILE A 127 -17.55 1.05 -2.99
C ILE A 127 -18.99 0.54 -3.10
N ASP A 128 -19.82 1.19 -3.94
CA ASP A 128 -21.23 0.83 -4.12
C ASP A 128 -21.39 -0.50 -4.89
N LEU A 129 -20.48 -0.81 -5.82
CA LEU A 129 -20.39 -2.11 -6.50
C LEU A 129 -19.90 -3.22 -5.57
N ASN A 130 -18.91 -2.93 -4.71
CA ASN A 130 -18.31 -3.91 -3.82
C ASN A 130 -17.84 -3.29 -2.48
N PRO A 131 -18.65 -3.39 -1.41
CA PRO A 131 -18.31 -2.82 -0.10
C PRO A 131 -17.24 -3.61 0.69
N ASN A 132 -16.58 -4.59 0.07
CA ASN A 132 -15.54 -5.43 0.68
C ASN A 132 -14.10 -5.02 0.28
N ILE A 133 -13.94 -4.02 -0.59
CA ILE A 133 -12.62 -3.50 -0.97
C ILE A 133 -11.86 -2.91 0.22
N ILE A 134 -10.53 -3.05 0.19
CA ILE A 134 -9.62 -2.57 1.23
C ILE A 134 -9.04 -1.23 0.77
N LEU A 135 -9.59 -0.12 1.27
CA LEU A 135 -9.06 1.21 0.95
C LEU A 135 -7.75 1.46 1.72
N LYS A 136 -6.72 1.95 1.02
CA LYS A 136 -5.49 2.50 1.61
C LYS A 136 -5.16 3.85 0.96
N PRO A 137 -4.58 4.81 1.71
CA PRO A 137 -3.95 5.97 1.08
C PRO A 137 -2.70 5.54 0.30
N GLU A 138 -2.41 6.23 -0.79
CA GLU A 138 -1.17 6.10 -1.53
C GLU A 138 -0.04 6.93 -0.86
N ASP A 139 0.22 6.70 0.43
CA ASP A 139 1.18 7.47 1.23
C ASP A 139 2.41 6.69 1.71
N SER A 140 2.70 5.52 1.08
CA SER A 140 3.82 4.67 1.47
C SER A 140 5.16 5.37 1.20
N PRO A 141 6.05 5.60 2.21
CA PRO A 141 7.29 6.38 2.05
C PRO A 141 8.35 5.80 1.09
N ASN A 142 8.04 4.69 0.44
CA ASN A 142 8.87 3.99 -0.52
C ASN A 142 8.02 3.20 -1.56
N GLY A 143 6.76 3.59 -1.81
CA GLY A 143 5.87 2.93 -2.78
C GLY A 143 5.38 1.51 -2.41
N TRP A 144 5.95 0.88 -1.37
CA TRP A 144 5.68 -0.53 -1.09
C TRP A 144 4.46 -0.78 -0.18
N TYR A 145 3.63 -1.73 -0.58
CA TYR A 145 2.44 -2.22 0.10
C TYR A 145 2.51 -3.74 0.32
N ASP A 146 2.09 -4.20 1.51
CA ASP A 146 1.95 -5.63 1.77
C ASP A 146 0.75 -6.21 1.00
N ALA A 147 1.03 -7.17 0.13
CA ALA A 147 0.10 -7.95 -0.67
C ALA A 147 0.01 -9.42 -0.22
N THR A 148 0.73 -9.83 0.84
CA THR A 148 0.80 -11.22 1.35
C THR A 148 -0.58 -11.78 1.69
N TYR A 149 -1.52 -10.92 2.06
CA TYR A 149 -2.94 -11.26 2.27
C TYR A 149 -3.57 -12.03 1.09
N TYR A 150 -3.12 -11.78 -0.15
CA TYR A 150 -3.67 -12.39 -1.37
C TYR A 150 -3.09 -13.76 -1.72
N LEU A 151 -2.02 -14.20 -1.05
CA LEU A 151 -1.45 -15.53 -1.23
C LEU A 151 -2.31 -16.62 -0.59
N LEU A 152 -2.25 -17.85 -1.11
CA LEU A 152 -2.82 -19.03 -0.43
C LEU A 152 -2.41 -19.08 1.06
N PRO A 153 -3.34 -19.30 2.01
CA PRO A 153 -3.01 -19.40 3.43
C PRO A 153 -1.96 -20.47 3.75
N ALA A 154 -1.84 -21.51 2.90
CA ALA A 154 -0.79 -22.52 3.00
C ALA A 154 0.61 -21.99 2.63
N LEU A 155 0.72 -21.02 1.72
CA LEU A 155 1.98 -20.34 1.39
C LEU A 155 2.33 -19.30 2.46
N GLN A 156 1.36 -18.50 2.91
CA GLN A 156 1.54 -17.58 4.06
C GLN A 156 2.07 -18.33 5.29
N ALA A 157 1.48 -19.50 5.62
CA ALA A 157 1.91 -20.34 6.73
C ALA A 157 3.29 -21.00 6.56
N GLN A 158 3.84 -21.03 5.34
CA GLN A 158 5.20 -21.47 5.05
C GLN A 158 6.22 -20.31 5.09
N GLY A 159 5.77 -19.06 5.18
CA GLY A 159 6.62 -17.86 5.19
C GLY A 159 6.82 -17.20 3.83
N TYR A 160 6.00 -17.53 2.81
CA TYR A 160 5.98 -16.79 1.55
C TYR A 160 5.32 -15.43 1.77
N THR A 161 5.82 -14.40 1.10
CA THR A 161 5.31 -13.02 1.20
C THR A 161 5.09 -12.43 -0.19
N ALA A 162 4.12 -11.54 -0.33
CA ALA A 162 3.91 -10.77 -1.55
C ALA A 162 3.92 -9.28 -1.24
N ALA A 163 4.46 -8.49 -2.15
CA ALA A 163 4.49 -7.04 -2.05
C ALA A 163 4.11 -6.43 -3.40
N PHE A 164 3.49 -5.26 -3.32
CA PHE A 164 3.14 -4.42 -4.45
C PHE A 164 3.88 -3.09 -4.30
N TYR A 165 4.57 -2.66 -5.34
CA TYR A 165 5.09 -1.30 -5.48
C TYR A 165 4.18 -0.54 -6.44
N SER A 166 3.83 0.69 -6.09
CA SER A 166 3.41 1.72 -7.05
C SER A 166 4.27 2.97 -6.83
N ASP A 167 4.57 3.73 -7.90
CA ASP A 167 5.49 4.87 -7.82
C ASP A 167 4.78 6.11 -7.29
N PRO A 168 5.10 6.59 -6.07
CA PRO A 168 4.29 7.62 -5.44
C PRO A 168 4.43 8.96 -6.17
N GLU A 169 3.32 9.46 -6.72
CA GLU A 169 3.25 10.74 -7.44
C GLU A 169 3.94 11.82 -6.59
N PRO A 170 4.87 12.63 -7.14
CA PRO A 170 5.75 13.47 -6.34
C PRO A 170 5.03 14.71 -5.77
N VAL A 171 4.18 14.46 -4.76
CA VAL A 171 3.19 15.37 -4.16
C VAL A 171 3.72 16.80 -4.09
N PRO A 172 3.18 17.74 -4.91
CA PRO A 172 3.73 19.09 -5.05
C PRO A 172 3.77 19.87 -3.74
N ILE A 173 4.90 19.81 -3.02
CA ILE A 173 5.10 20.44 -1.70
C ILE A 173 4.69 21.92 -1.80
N PRO A 174 3.64 22.36 -1.09
CA PRO A 174 3.11 23.71 -1.27
C PRO A 174 4.18 24.77 -1.04
N THR A 175 4.45 25.58 -2.08
CA THR A 175 5.53 26.58 -2.13
C THR A 175 5.46 27.65 -1.03
N ALA A 176 4.36 27.69 -0.27
CA ALA A 176 4.22 28.44 0.98
C ALA A 176 5.35 28.19 1.99
N LEU A 177 5.91 26.97 2.08
CA LEU A 177 6.93 26.65 3.10
C LEU A 177 8.22 27.47 2.92
N TRP A 178 8.62 27.74 1.67
CA TRP A 178 9.76 28.60 1.35
C TRP A 178 9.51 30.09 1.67
N LEU A 179 8.24 30.53 1.60
CA LEU A 179 7.88 31.93 1.86
C LEU A 179 8.06 32.33 3.33
N VAL A 180 7.92 31.38 4.26
CA VAL A 180 8.17 31.59 5.70
C VAL A 180 9.67 31.81 5.96
N GLY A 181 10.55 31.09 5.26
CA GLY A 181 12.00 31.22 5.41
C GLY A 181 12.58 32.58 4.96
N ALA A 182 11.95 33.23 3.99
CA ALA A 182 12.41 34.51 3.44
C ALA A 182 11.96 35.74 4.25
N GLY A 183 11.00 35.61 5.17
CA GLY A 183 10.29 36.73 5.79
C GLY A 183 11.00 37.48 6.92
N LEU A 184 12.14 36.98 7.43
CA LEU A 184 12.75 37.46 8.69
C LEU A 184 14.17 38.02 8.55
N LEU A 185 14.37 38.95 7.60
CA LEU A 185 15.52 39.86 7.59
C LEU A 185 15.14 41.21 8.23
N PRO A 186 15.42 41.44 9.53
CA PRO A 186 15.10 42.71 10.18
C PRO A 186 16.01 43.85 9.69
N PHE A 187 15.43 45.04 9.54
CA PHE A 187 16.13 46.27 9.09
C PHE A 187 17.23 46.73 10.07
N LEU A 188 18.45 46.22 9.90
CA LEU A 188 19.63 46.67 10.65
C LEU A 188 20.07 48.08 10.22
N LYS A 189 19.73 49.06 11.06
CA LYS A 189 19.98 50.50 10.88
C LYS A 189 21.46 50.86 10.69
N LEU A 190 21.89 51.14 9.46
CA LEU A 190 23.18 51.77 9.17
C LEU A 190 23.15 53.30 9.32
N ARG A 191 23.15 53.79 10.56
CA ARG A 191 23.27 55.23 10.87
C ARG A 191 24.71 55.72 10.63
N LYS A 192 25.09 56.00 9.38
CA LYS A 192 26.40 56.58 9.07
C LYS A 192 26.45 58.05 9.49
N LYS A 193 27.34 58.36 10.44
CA LYS A 193 27.62 59.72 10.96
C LYS A 193 28.21 60.59 9.83
N ARG A 194 27.63 61.77 9.58
CA ARG A 194 28.30 62.86 8.84
C ARG A 194 29.19 63.62 9.83
N GLY A 195 30.28 64.21 9.33
CA GLY A 195 31.17 65.08 10.10
C GLY A 195 30.52 66.43 10.42
#